data_AF-A0A949LMK0-F1
#
_entry.id   AF-A0A949LMK0-F1
#
_cell.length_a   1.000
_cell.length_b   1.000
_cell.length_c   1.000
_cell.angle_alpha   90.00
_cell.angle_beta   90.00
_cell.angle_gamma   90.00
#
_symmetry.space_group_name_H-M   'P 1'
#
loop_
_entity.id
_entity.type
_entity.pdbx_description
1 polymer ?
#
loop_
_entity_poly.entity_id
_entity_poly.type
_entity_poly.pdbx_seq_one_letter_code
_entity_poly.pdbx_strand_id
1 'polypeptide(L)'
;KTRANVISPESGLIHSWGEGTWGHCYPSDAKIEVSLGSDFDRLIIPGGQRHVDKLMSNPHTKRILTAMMAMKKPVVVFAEAEKIMAANGFEGDNVATLKYTSEETLNEACQQMLEHFEAASEHTLAEAA
;
A
#
# COMPACT_ATOMS: atom_id res chain seq x y z
N LYS A 1 1.51 -6.69 18.76
CA LYS A 1 0.52 -5.61 18.55
C LYS A 1 0.82 -4.99 17.18
N THR A 2 -0.04 -5.22 16.19
CA THR A 2 0.13 -4.65 14.85
C THR A 2 -0.05 -3.13 14.93
N ARG A 3 0.91 -2.37 14.41
CA ARG A 3 0.86 -0.90 14.37
C ARG A 3 0.82 -0.46 12.91
N ALA A 4 -0.19 0.31 12.55
CA ALA A 4 -0.24 0.99 11.26
C ALA A 4 0.54 2.31 11.36
N ASN A 5 1.36 2.58 10.34
CA ASN A 5 2.06 3.85 10.19
C ASN A 5 1.71 4.42 8.81
N VAL A 6 1.36 5.70 8.76
CA VAL A 6 1.09 6.43 7.53
C VAL A 6 2.39 7.04 7.01
N ILE A 7 2.85 6.58 5.85
CA ILE A 7 4.02 7.14 5.16
C ILE A 7 3.58 7.98 3.98
N SER A 8 4.17 9.17 3.83
CA SER A 8 3.83 10.10 2.75
C SER A 8 5.05 10.83 2.22
N PRO A 9 5.03 11.29 0.95
CA PRO A 9 5.99 12.27 0.45
C PRO A 9 5.97 13.58 1.25
N GLU A 10 4.81 13.98 1.77
CA GLU A 10 4.65 15.23 2.51
C GLU A 10 4.60 14.97 4.02
N SER A 11 5.22 15.87 4.79
CA SER A 11 5.14 15.84 6.25
C SER A 11 3.97 16.67 6.77
N GLY A 12 3.39 16.22 7.89
CA GLY A 12 2.32 16.94 8.58
C GLY A 12 0.95 16.29 8.35
N LEU A 13 -0.03 17.10 7.96
CA LEU A 13 -1.40 16.64 7.68
C LEU A 13 -1.58 16.38 6.18
N ILE A 14 -2.04 15.20 5.86
CA ILE A 14 -2.38 14.77 4.50
C ILE A 14 -3.88 14.92 4.34
N HIS A 15 -4.30 15.61 3.29
CA HIS A 15 -5.70 15.84 3.00
C HIS A 15 -6.22 14.81 2.01
N SER A 16 -7.36 14.19 2.31
CA SER A 16 -8.12 13.45 1.31
C SER A 16 -8.86 14.41 0.38
N TRP A 17 -9.17 13.89 -0.79
CA TRP A 17 -9.94 14.58 -1.81
C TRP A 17 -11.19 13.75 -2.11
N GLY A 18 -12.36 14.36 -1.99
CA GLY A 18 -13.65 13.71 -2.24
C GLY A 18 -14.67 14.72 -2.73
N GLU A 19 -15.50 14.33 -3.70
CA GLU A 19 -16.63 15.14 -4.19
C GLU A 19 -16.29 16.57 -4.63
N GLY A 20 -15.05 16.80 -5.09
CA GLY A 20 -14.59 18.11 -5.55
C GLY A 20 -14.21 19.10 -4.44
N THR A 21 -14.16 18.65 -3.18
CA THR A 21 -13.73 19.46 -2.03
C THR A 21 -12.65 18.76 -1.20
N TRP A 22 -12.03 19.53 -0.30
CA TRP A 22 -11.13 19.00 0.72
C TRP A 22 -11.90 18.10 1.68
N GLY A 23 -11.42 16.87 1.86
CA GLY A 23 -12.00 15.89 2.76
C GLY A 23 -11.32 15.85 4.14
N HIS A 24 -11.29 14.66 4.71
CA HIS A 24 -10.63 14.38 5.99
C HIS A 24 -9.12 14.58 5.95
N CYS A 25 -8.55 14.84 7.12
CA CYS A 25 -7.10 15.04 7.29
C CYS A 25 -6.53 13.88 8.11
N TYR A 26 -5.38 13.37 7.68
CA TYR A 26 -4.68 12.27 8.36
C TYR A 26 -3.25 12.69 8.70
N PRO A 27 -2.75 12.41 9.91
CA PRO A 27 -1.36 12.69 10.24
C PRO A 27 -0.43 11.73 9.49
N SER A 28 0.66 12.27 8.95
CA SER A 28 1.78 11.48 8.42
C SER A 28 2.71 11.11 9.58
N ASP A 29 2.95 9.81 9.78
CA ASP A 29 3.87 9.32 10.81
C ASP A 29 5.33 9.42 10.37
N ALA A 30 5.62 9.17 9.09
CA ALA A 30 6.98 9.25 8.55
C ALA A 30 7.00 9.71 7.10
N LYS A 31 8.16 10.23 6.66
CA LYS A 31 8.40 10.57 5.26
C LYS A 31 8.87 9.37 4.47
N ILE A 32 8.33 9.21 3.27
CA ILE A 32 8.74 8.14 2.33
C ILE A 32 10.24 8.18 1.97
N GLU A 33 10.87 9.35 2.08
CA GLU A 33 12.29 9.57 1.80
C GLU A 33 13.20 8.83 2.78
N VAL A 34 12.81 8.78 4.05
CA VAL A 34 13.63 8.20 5.14
C VAL A 34 13.18 6.80 5.55
N SER A 35 11.96 6.41 5.19
CA SER A 35 11.43 5.07 5.46
C SER A 35 12.07 4.01 4.55
N LEU A 36 12.36 2.83 5.09
CA LEU A 36 12.86 1.68 4.34
C LEU A 36 11.76 0.62 4.22
N GLY A 37 11.73 -0.13 3.11
CA GLY A 37 10.81 -1.27 2.97
C GLY A 37 11.10 -2.39 3.99
N SER A 38 12.31 -2.44 4.55
CA SER A 38 12.65 -3.38 5.63
C SER A 38 11.87 -3.14 6.91
N ASP A 39 11.47 -1.89 7.16
CA ASP A 39 10.90 -1.45 8.45
C ASP A 39 9.43 -1.87 8.63
N PHE A 40 8.79 -2.36 7.57
CA PHE A 40 7.38 -2.75 7.57
C PHE A 40 7.22 -4.18 7.09
N ASP A 41 6.31 -4.92 7.70
CA ASP A 41 6.02 -6.31 7.31
C ASP A 41 5.02 -6.40 6.17
N ARG A 42 4.16 -5.38 6.03
CA ARG A 42 3.03 -5.35 5.09
C ARG A 42 2.91 -3.95 4.50
N LEU A 43 2.49 -3.87 3.24
CA LEU A 43 2.26 -2.61 2.55
C LEU A 43 0.84 -2.53 2.02
N ILE A 44 0.18 -1.39 2.24
CA ILE A 44 -1.13 -1.08 1.66
C ILE A 44 -0.99 0.23 0.89
N ILE A 45 -1.41 0.22 -0.37
CA ILE A 45 -1.45 1.43 -1.21
C ILE A 45 -2.91 1.77 -1.52
N PRO A 46 -3.46 2.83 -0.91
CA PRO A 46 -4.81 3.27 -1.23
C PRO A 46 -4.88 3.81 -2.65
N GLY A 47 -6.07 3.74 -3.24
CA GLY A 47 -6.36 4.30 -4.55
C GLY A 47 -6.38 5.83 -4.59
N GLY A 48 -6.98 6.37 -5.65
CA GLY A 48 -7.13 7.81 -5.87
C GLY A 48 -6.14 8.35 -6.90
N GLN A 49 -6.68 8.85 -8.01
CA GLN A 49 -5.89 9.25 -9.19
C GLN A 49 -4.77 10.25 -8.87
N ARG A 50 -5.05 11.33 -8.13
CA ARG A 50 -4.03 12.34 -7.76
C ARG A 50 -2.93 11.79 -6.86
N HIS A 51 -3.31 10.93 -5.92
CA HIS A 51 -2.37 10.26 -5.02
C HIS A 51 -1.44 9.33 -5.80
N VAL A 52 -2.01 8.52 -6.69
CA VAL A 52 -1.26 7.61 -7.57
C VAL A 52 -0.29 8.36 -8.47
N ASP A 53 -0.72 9.45 -9.12
CA ASP A 53 0.14 10.24 -9.99
C ASP A 53 1.33 10.87 -9.23
N LYS A 54 1.09 11.30 -7.99
CA LYS A 54 2.15 11.84 -7.12
C LYS A 54 3.13 10.77 -6.65
N LEU A 55 2.65 9.58 -6.31
CA LEU A 55 3.52 8.46 -5.94
C LEU A 55 4.34 7.96 -7.14
N MET A 56 3.74 7.94 -8.33
CA MET A 56 4.40 7.54 -9.59
C MET A 56 5.59 8.43 -9.96
N SER A 57 5.47 9.74 -9.71
CA SER A 57 6.54 10.69 -9.96
C SER A 57 7.64 10.69 -8.88
N ASN A 58 7.41 10.02 -7.75
CA ASN A 58 8.35 9.98 -6.64
C ASN A 58 9.29 8.75 -6.72
N PRO A 59 10.62 8.93 -6.85
CA PRO A 59 11.57 7.83 -6.95
C PRO A 59 11.65 6.97 -5.68
N HIS A 60 11.33 7.53 -4.52
CA HIS A 60 11.34 6.80 -3.25
C HIS A 60 10.21 5.77 -3.16
N THR A 61 9.09 5.98 -3.86
CA THR A 61 8.01 4.99 -3.99
C THR A 61 8.53 3.70 -4.60
N LYS A 62 9.22 3.82 -5.75
CA LYS A 62 9.81 2.67 -6.44
C LYS A 62 10.81 1.92 -5.55
N ARG A 63 11.66 2.66 -4.82
CA ARG A 63 12.64 2.08 -3.89
C ARG A 63 11.98 1.20 -2.82
N ILE A 64 10.90 1.68 -2.18
CA ILE A 64 10.19 0.91 -1.15
C ILE A 64 9.53 -0.31 -1.77
N LEU A 65 8.85 -0.16 -2.91
CA LEU A 65 8.21 -1.28 -3.60
C LEU A 65 9.20 -2.35 -4.02
N THR A 66 10.34 -1.97 -4.61
CA THR A 66 11.40 -2.92 -4.97
C THR A 66 11.88 -3.70 -3.75
N ALA A 67 12.06 -3.03 -2.61
CA ALA A 67 12.47 -3.71 -1.37
C ALA A 67 11.40 -4.70 -0.88
N MET A 68 10.12 -4.31 -0.87
CA MET A 68 9.02 -5.20 -0.48
C MET A 68 8.92 -6.43 -1.38
N MET A 69 9.00 -6.23 -2.70
CA MET A 69 8.97 -7.33 -3.68
C MET A 69 10.19 -8.25 -3.52
N ALA A 70 11.38 -7.69 -3.33
CA ALA A 70 12.61 -8.47 -3.13
C ALA A 70 12.56 -9.35 -1.86
N MET A 71 11.89 -8.87 -0.81
CA MET A 71 11.69 -9.62 0.43
C MET A 71 10.41 -10.49 0.41
N LYS A 72 9.72 -10.60 -0.73
CA LYS A 72 8.42 -11.28 -0.88
C LYS A 72 7.37 -10.85 0.16
N LYS A 73 7.45 -9.60 0.64
CA LYS A 73 6.50 -9.09 1.62
C LYS A 73 5.14 -8.84 0.96
N PRO A 74 4.02 -9.08 1.67
CA PRO A 74 2.71 -8.88 1.10
C PRO A 74 2.42 -7.40 0.85
N VAL A 75 1.98 -7.11 -0.37
CA VAL A 75 1.59 -5.78 -0.85
C VAL A 75 0.15 -5.83 -1.30
N VAL A 76 -0.67 -4.90 -0.84
CA VAL A 76 -2.08 -4.78 -1.26
C VAL A 76 -2.26 -3.41 -1.90
N VAL A 77 -2.83 -3.39 -3.10
CA VAL A 77 -3.09 -2.16 -3.86
C VAL A 77 -4.56 -2.02 -4.14
N PHE A 78 -5.10 -0.82 -3.93
CA PHE A 78 -6.52 -0.52 -4.13
C PHE A 78 -6.77 0.30 -5.39
N ALA A 79 -7.82 -0.07 -6.13
CA ALA A 79 -8.37 0.69 -7.26
C ALA A 79 -7.30 1.11 -8.30
N GLU A 80 -6.98 2.40 -8.42
CA GLU A 80 -6.04 2.93 -9.41
C GLU A 80 -4.57 2.72 -9.04
N ALA A 81 -4.27 2.31 -7.79
CA ALA A 81 -2.90 2.07 -7.34
C ALA A 81 -2.22 0.90 -8.08
N GLU A 82 -2.99 0.03 -8.73
CA GLU A 82 -2.51 -1.00 -9.65
C GLU A 82 -1.58 -0.40 -10.73
N LYS A 83 -1.83 0.84 -11.18
CA LYS A 83 -0.97 1.55 -12.14
C LYS A 83 0.48 1.67 -11.66
N ILE A 84 0.69 1.81 -10.35
CA ILE A 84 2.04 1.91 -9.76
C ILE A 84 2.79 0.59 -9.93
N MET A 85 2.10 -0.53 -9.72
CA MET A 85 2.68 -1.86 -9.86
C MET A 85 2.98 -2.15 -11.33
N ALA A 86 2.00 -1.94 -12.21
CA ALA A 86 2.12 -2.19 -13.65
C ALA A 86 3.23 -1.35 -14.30
N ALA A 87 3.32 -0.05 -13.98
CA ALA A 87 4.34 0.82 -14.56
C ALA A 87 5.78 0.50 -14.13
N ASN A 88 5.95 -0.22 -13.03
CA ASN A 88 7.26 -0.67 -12.56
C ASN A 88 7.53 -2.14 -12.89
N GLY A 89 6.59 -2.85 -13.53
CA GLY A 89 6.71 -4.27 -13.85
C GLY A 89 6.75 -5.16 -12.60
N PHE A 90 6.11 -4.74 -11.51
CA PHE A 90 6.02 -5.53 -10.29
C PHE A 90 4.83 -6.49 -10.39
N GLU A 91 5.13 -7.76 -10.60
CA GLU A 91 4.17 -8.87 -10.63
C GLU A 91 4.67 -9.97 -9.69
N GLY A 92 3.77 -10.62 -8.97
CA GLY A 92 4.11 -11.69 -8.05
C GLY A 92 2.95 -12.08 -7.14
N ASP A 93 3.00 -13.30 -6.60
CA ASP A 93 1.96 -13.86 -5.72
C ASP A 93 1.80 -13.08 -4.41
N ASN A 94 2.79 -12.26 -4.04
CA ASN A 94 2.76 -11.41 -2.87
C ASN A 94 1.94 -10.12 -3.06
N VAL A 95 1.45 -9.83 -4.28
CA VAL A 95 0.66 -8.63 -4.60
C VAL A 95 -0.81 -8.97 -4.77
N ALA A 96 -1.68 -8.35 -3.99
CA ALA A 96 -3.13 -8.42 -4.17
C ALA A 96 -3.68 -7.08 -4.66
N THR A 97 -4.41 -7.10 -5.77
CA THR A 97 -5.12 -5.93 -6.28
C THR A 97 -6.60 -6.04 -5.94
N LEU A 98 -7.11 -5.05 -5.20
CA LEU A 98 -8.48 -5.02 -4.72
C LEU A 98 -9.24 -3.81 -5.29
N LYS A 99 -10.50 -4.01 -5.64
CA LYS A 99 -11.37 -2.97 -6.19
C LYS A 99 -12.69 -2.98 -5.42
N TYR A 100 -13.20 -1.79 -5.12
CA TYR A 100 -14.48 -1.62 -4.44
C TYR A 100 -15.25 -0.48 -5.12
N THR A 101 -16.57 -0.65 -5.20
CA THR A 101 -17.50 0.32 -5.81
C THR A 101 -18.61 0.70 -4.84
N SER A 102 -18.99 -0.20 -3.93
CA SER A 102 -19.99 -0.02 -2.88
C SER A 102 -19.46 -0.48 -1.52
N GLU A 103 -20.17 -0.16 -0.43
CA GLU A 103 -19.82 -0.58 0.93
C GLU A 103 -19.74 -2.11 1.08
N GLU A 104 -20.61 -2.86 0.40
CA GLU A 104 -20.60 -4.33 0.42
C GLU A 104 -19.30 -4.87 -0.17
N THR A 105 -18.91 -4.38 -1.36
CA THR A 105 -17.65 -4.77 -2.00
C THR A 105 -16.42 -4.32 -1.22
N LEU A 106 -16.52 -3.27 -0.41
CA LEU A 106 -15.44 -2.81 0.46
C LEU A 106 -15.20 -3.81 1.60
N ASN A 107 -16.27 -4.34 2.21
CA ASN A 107 -16.14 -5.35 3.26
C ASN A 107 -15.53 -6.65 2.72
N GLU A 108 -15.96 -7.08 1.53
CA GLU A 108 -15.36 -8.23 0.85
C GLU A 108 -13.87 -8.00 0.52
N ALA A 109 -13.52 -6.82 0.00
CA ALA A 109 -12.13 -6.47 -0.26
C ALA A 109 -11.29 -6.44 1.04
N CYS A 110 -11.83 -5.91 2.13
CA CYS A 110 -11.17 -5.95 3.43
C CYS A 110 -10.94 -7.39 3.91
N GLN A 111 -11.88 -8.29 3.68
CA GLN A 111 -11.73 -9.70 4.04
C GLN A 111 -10.66 -10.39 3.19
N GLN A 112 -10.66 -10.18 1.87
CA GLN A 112 -9.62 -10.68 0.97
C GLN A 112 -8.23 -10.14 1.33
N MET A 113 -8.14 -8.87 1.74
CA MET A 113 -6.91 -8.26 2.23
C MET A 113 -6.38 -8.98 3.48
N LEU A 114 -7.27 -9.30 4.43
CA LEU A 114 -6.89 -10.01 5.65
C LEU A 114 -6.40 -11.43 5.35
N GLU A 115 -7.12 -12.16 4.51
CA GLU A 115 -6.74 -13.51 4.06
C GLU A 115 -5.38 -13.50 3.36
N HIS A 116 -5.11 -12.53 2.49
CA HIS A 116 -3.80 -12.35 1.84
C HIS A 116 -2.67 -12.14 2.86
N PHE A 117 -2.92 -11.34 3.89
CA PHE A 117 -1.94 -11.09 4.93
C PHE A 117 -1.72 -12.27 5.88
N GLU A 118 -2.73 -13.12 6.08
CA GLU A 118 -2.61 -14.36 6.84
C GLU A 118 -1.82 -15.40 6.06
N ALA A 119 -2.16 -15.63 4.79
CA ALA A 119 -1.43 -16.55 3.90
C ALA A 119 0.06 -16.17 3.80
N ALA A 120 0.37 -14.88 3.66
CA ALA A 120 1.76 -14.41 3.60
C ALA A 120 2.53 -14.60 4.93
N SER A 121 1.83 -14.67 6.07
CA SER A 121 2.46 -14.95 7.36
C SER A 121 2.84 -16.42 7.53
N GLU A 122 2.10 -17.34 6.91
CA GLU A 122 2.42 -18.77 6.91
C GLU A 122 3.63 -19.09 6.03
N HIS A 123 3.75 -18.42 4.87
CA HIS A 123 4.89 -18.60 3.97
C HIS A 123 6.24 -18.13 4.56
N THR A 124 6.22 -17.05 5.35
CA THR A 124 7.42 -16.55 6.03
C THR A 124 7.87 -17.44 7.20
N LEU A 125 6.94 -18.17 7.83
CA LEU A 125 7.26 -19.18 8.85
C LEU A 125 7.79 -20.47 8.23
N ALA A 126 7.32 -20.86 7.04
CA ALA A 126 7.78 -22.06 6.34
C ALA A 126 9.18 -21.91 5.72
N GLU A 127 9.57 -20.71 5.25
CA GLU A 127 10.94 -20.45 4.75
C GLU A 127 11.97 -20.26 5.89
N ALA A 128 11.53 -20.05 7.14
CA ALA A 128 12.40 -19.84 8.30
C ALA A 128 12.65 -21.10 9.16
N ALA A 129 12.00 -22.23 8.84
CA ALA A 129 12.15 -23.53 9.51
C ALA A 129 13.01 -24.50 8.69
#